data_AF-A0AAE8IN25-F1
#
_entry.id   AF-A0AAE8IN25-F1
#
_cell.length_a   1.000
_cell.length_b   1.000
_cell.length_c   1.000
_cell.angle_alpha   90.00
_cell.angle_beta   90.00
_cell.angle_gamma   90.00
#
_symmetry.space_group_name_H-M   'P 1'
#
loop_
_entity.id
_entity.type
_entity.pdbx_description
1 polymer ?
#
loop_
_entity_poly.entity_id
_entity_poly.type
_entity_poly.pdbx_seq_one_letter_code
_entity_poly.pdbx_strand_id
1 'polypeptide(L)'
;MSCSSAGICEKNEAIALNWGTRLSIFSTPIIQSLNLPLELLMSQTTTEPFKPQQIVCLAAGDRRLYGAVIQFIEAQASYWLRPLCLLNATAEAPTPLHRSADIIIAAPKIRAALDTEILDCWSVLYDDSGDYGDNVAGRKLVQDFLRSLDWGKATQG
;
A
#
# COMPACT_ATOMS: atom_id res chain seq x y z
N MET A 1 -62.68 14.39 31.89
CA MET A 1 -63.54 13.41 32.59
C MET A 1 -62.75 12.10 32.62
N SER A 2 -61.92 11.93 33.66
CA SER A 2 -62.25 11.40 35.00
C SER A 2 -62.14 9.87 34.97
N CYS A 3 -60.99 9.33 35.42
CA CYS A 3 -60.76 8.73 36.77
C CYS A 3 -61.35 7.32 36.84
N SER A 4 -60.65 6.24 37.22
CA SER A 4 -59.89 5.92 38.44
C SER A 4 -59.52 4.42 38.32
N SER A 5 -58.61 3.75 39.03
CA SER A 5 -57.60 4.03 40.05
C SER A 5 -56.92 2.68 40.38
N ALA A 6 -55.67 2.75 40.88
CA ALA A 6 -54.96 1.85 41.80
C ALA A 6 -54.73 0.35 41.42
N GLY A 7 -53.55 -0.24 41.67
CA GLY A 7 -52.35 0.26 42.32
C GLY A 7 -51.36 -0.85 42.71
N ILE A 8 -50.14 -0.40 43.08
CA ILE A 8 -49.24 -0.93 44.13
C ILE A 8 -48.41 -2.18 43.72
N CYS A 9 -47.08 -2.03 43.49
CA CYS A 9 -45.94 -2.15 44.47
C CYS A 9 -45.55 -3.64 44.66
N GLU A 10 -44.30 -4.10 44.80
CA GLU A 10 -43.06 -3.49 45.27
C GLU A 10 -41.89 -4.47 44.98
N LYS A 11 -40.75 -3.94 44.50
CA LYS A 11 -39.34 -4.21 44.87
C LYS A 11 -38.69 -5.62 44.96
N ASN A 12 -37.43 -5.59 44.47
CA ASN A 12 -36.21 -6.28 44.96
C ASN A 12 -36.13 -7.80 44.65
N GLU A 13 -35.01 -8.47 44.40
CA GLU A 13 -33.59 -8.25 44.71
C GLU A 13 -32.69 -8.85 43.61
N ALA A 14 -31.47 -8.33 43.51
CA ALA A 14 -30.36 -8.95 42.81
C ALA A 14 -29.84 -10.16 43.61
N ILE A 15 -29.53 -11.27 42.92
CA ILE A 15 -28.60 -12.28 43.43
C ILE A 15 -27.60 -12.62 42.33
N ALA A 16 -26.33 -12.46 42.70
CA ALA A 16 -25.16 -12.72 41.89
C ALA A 16 -24.61 -14.14 42.18
N LEU A 17 -23.74 -14.62 41.27
CA LEU A 17 -22.72 -15.68 41.44
C LEU A 17 -23.31 -17.13 41.45
N ASN A 18 -22.74 -18.19 40.84
CA ASN A 18 -21.45 -18.42 40.19
C ASN A 18 -21.34 -19.87 39.63
N TRP A 19 -20.29 -20.10 38.84
CA TRP A 19 -19.56 -21.34 38.49
C TRP A 19 -20.31 -22.52 37.86
N GLY A 20 -20.06 -22.68 36.55
CA GLY A 20 -19.36 -23.86 36.05
C GLY A 20 -20.19 -25.12 35.82
N THR A 21 -20.55 -25.38 34.57
CA THR A 21 -20.35 -26.72 33.99
C THR A 21 -20.17 -26.59 32.48
N ARG A 22 -18.99 -26.99 32.04
CA ARG A 22 -18.58 -27.22 30.66
C ARG A 22 -19.41 -28.37 30.09
N LEU A 23 -20.34 -28.08 29.19
CA LEU A 23 -20.94 -29.07 28.30
C LEU A 23 -20.62 -28.67 26.87
N SER A 24 -19.58 -29.31 26.35
CA SER A 24 -19.31 -29.41 24.93
C SER A 24 -20.47 -30.14 24.25
N ILE A 25 -21.27 -29.40 23.49
CA ILE A 25 -22.16 -29.99 22.48
C ILE A 25 -21.79 -29.32 21.16
N PHE A 26 -21.07 -30.07 20.33
CA PHE A 26 -21.03 -29.84 18.89
C PHE A 26 -22.47 -29.91 18.37
N SER A 27 -22.98 -28.83 17.77
CA SER A 27 -23.70 -28.91 16.50
C SER A 27 -24.07 -27.51 15.98
N THR A 28 -23.38 -27.10 14.92
CA THR A 28 -23.78 -26.18 13.84
C THR A 28 -24.59 -24.92 14.18
N PRO A 29 -24.05 -23.71 13.93
CA PRO A 29 -24.85 -22.63 13.37
C PRO A 29 -24.80 -22.71 11.84
N ILE A 30 -26.00 -22.94 11.30
CA ILE A 30 -26.47 -22.61 9.96
C ILE A 30 -25.54 -21.60 9.25
N ILE A 31 -24.76 -22.07 8.29
CA ILE A 31 -24.15 -21.18 7.29
C ILE A 31 -25.32 -20.69 6.45
N GLN A 32 -25.80 -19.48 6.76
CA GLN A 32 -26.64 -18.73 5.88
C GLN A 32 -25.87 -18.57 4.58
N SER A 33 -26.29 -19.31 3.55
CA SER A 33 -25.73 -19.31 2.21
C SER A 33 -25.79 -17.89 1.66
N LEU A 34 -24.74 -17.12 1.90
CA LEU A 34 -24.49 -15.86 1.22
C LEU A 34 -24.18 -16.21 -0.23
N ASN A 35 -25.22 -16.25 -1.05
CA ASN A 35 -25.09 -16.20 -2.50
C ASN A 35 -24.67 -14.75 -2.84
N LEU A 36 -23.44 -14.38 -2.46
CA LEU A 36 -22.84 -13.15 -2.96
C LEU A 36 -22.62 -13.35 -4.47
N PRO A 37 -23.09 -12.42 -5.32
CA PRO A 37 -22.86 -12.52 -6.75
C PRO A 37 -21.36 -12.57 -7.03
N LEU A 38 -20.93 -13.47 -7.92
CA LEU A 38 -19.53 -13.65 -8.35
C LEU A 38 -18.85 -12.36 -8.81
N GLU A 39 -19.63 -11.33 -9.16
CA GLU A 39 -19.20 -9.94 -9.42
C GLU A 39 -18.43 -9.30 -8.25
N LEU A 40 -18.73 -9.65 -7.00
CA LEU A 40 -18.11 -9.06 -5.79
C LEU A 40 -16.81 -9.77 -5.37
N LEU A 41 -16.58 -10.99 -5.85
CA LEU A 41 -15.39 -11.78 -5.55
C LEU A 41 -14.25 -11.51 -6.56
N MET A 42 -14.57 -11.07 -7.77
CA MET A 42 -13.57 -10.73 -8.80
C MET A 42 -12.91 -9.36 -8.62
N SER A 43 -13.32 -8.57 -7.61
CA SER A 43 -12.81 -7.21 -7.39
C SER A 43 -11.77 -7.09 -6.26
N GLN A 44 -11.29 -8.19 -5.68
CA GLN A 44 -10.47 -8.14 -4.47
C GLN A 44 -9.20 -8.99 -4.59
N THR A 45 -8.32 -8.64 -5.53
CA THR A 45 -6.89 -8.74 -5.22
C THR A 45 -6.54 -7.54 -4.37
N THR A 46 -6.95 -7.54 -3.11
CA THR A 46 -6.71 -6.44 -2.15
C THR A 46 -5.25 -6.48 -1.75
N THR A 47 -4.38 -6.10 -2.68
CA THR A 47 -3.02 -5.71 -2.34
C THR A 47 -3.16 -4.37 -1.67
N GLU A 48 -2.98 -4.34 -0.36
CA GLU A 48 -2.96 -3.10 0.42
C GLU A 48 -2.06 -2.07 -0.29
N PRO A 49 -2.54 -0.83 -0.48
CA PRO A 49 -1.76 0.18 -1.18
C PRO A 49 -0.44 0.44 -0.45
N PHE A 50 0.60 0.76 -1.21
CA PHE A 50 1.88 1.11 -0.60
C PHE A 50 1.74 2.35 0.26
N LYS A 51 2.34 2.32 1.44
CA LYS A 51 2.25 3.40 2.42
C LYS A 51 3.20 4.54 2.04
N PRO A 52 2.90 5.79 2.44
CA PRO A 52 3.87 6.88 2.34
C PRO A 52 5.22 6.48 2.95
N GLN A 53 6.30 6.94 2.32
CA GLN A 53 7.70 6.64 2.61
C GLN A 53 8.13 5.18 2.37
N GLN A 54 7.23 4.28 1.98
CA GLN A 54 7.62 2.94 1.57
C GLN A 54 8.48 3.01 0.31
N ILE A 55 9.57 2.26 0.30
CA ILE A 55 10.46 2.19 -0.86
C ILE A 55 9.93 1.15 -1.84
N VAL A 56 9.82 1.57 -3.10
CA VAL A 56 9.37 0.75 -4.22
C VAL A 56 10.43 0.71 -5.31
N CYS A 57 10.32 -0.29 -6.17
CA CYS A 57 11.21 -0.50 -7.29
C CYS A 57 10.43 -0.51 -8.61
N LEU A 58 10.96 0.20 -9.60
CA LEU A 58 10.61 0.06 -11.00
C LEU A 58 11.74 -0.69 -11.72
N ALA A 59 11.38 -1.70 -12.49
CA ALA A 59 12.33 -2.53 -13.23
C ALA A 59 12.21 -2.30 -14.74
N ALA A 60 13.34 -2.01 -15.40
CA ALA A 60 13.45 -1.93 -16.86
C ALA A 60 14.67 -2.75 -17.30
N GLY A 61 14.48 -4.01 -17.70
CA GLY A 61 15.58 -4.93 -18.00
C GLY A 61 16.49 -5.12 -16.77
N ASP A 62 17.75 -4.71 -16.89
CA ASP A 62 18.75 -4.74 -15.80
C ASP A 62 18.85 -3.45 -15.00
N ARG A 63 18.06 -2.42 -15.35
CA ARG A 63 18.00 -1.16 -14.62
C ARG A 63 16.92 -1.23 -13.55
N ARG A 64 17.22 -0.67 -12.38
CA ARG A 64 16.30 -0.58 -11.23
C ARG A 64 16.24 0.87 -10.77
N LEU A 65 15.07 1.48 -10.84
CA LEU A 65 14.83 2.80 -10.25
C LEU A 65 14.12 2.60 -8.91
N TYR A 66 14.76 3.04 -7.83
CA TYR A 66 14.16 3.02 -6.52
C TYR A 66 13.58 4.37 -6.19
N GLY A 67 12.41 4.36 -5.54
CA GLY A 67 11.71 5.58 -5.15
C GLY A 67 10.93 5.41 -3.86
N ALA A 68 10.74 6.50 -3.13
CA ALA A 68 9.86 6.53 -1.97
C ALA A 68 8.45 6.94 -2.41
N VAL A 69 7.44 6.26 -1.88
CA VAL A 69 6.04 6.64 -2.09
C VAL A 69 5.75 7.96 -1.38
N ILE A 70 5.25 8.95 -2.11
CA ILE A 70 4.71 10.18 -1.53
C ILE A 70 3.23 9.95 -1.20
N GLN A 71 2.46 9.53 -2.20
CA GLN A 71 1.03 9.23 -2.04
C GLN A 71 0.50 8.35 -3.19
N PHE A 72 -0.62 7.68 -2.94
CA PHE A 72 -1.42 7.06 -3.98
C PHE A 72 -2.43 8.08 -4.56
N ILE A 73 -2.59 8.08 -5.88
CA ILE A 73 -3.53 8.92 -6.63
C ILE A 73 -4.64 8.01 -7.16
N GLU A 74 -5.72 7.89 -6.39
CA GLU A 74 -6.85 6.99 -6.70
C GLU A 74 -7.45 7.24 -8.09
N ALA A 75 -7.64 8.51 -8.44
CA ALA A 75 -8.23 8.92 -9.73
C ALA A 75 -7.48 8.41 -10.97
N GLN A 76 -6.20 8.05 -10.83
CA GLN A 76 -5.34 7.60 -11.93
C GLN A 76 -4.77 6.19 -11.68
N ALA A 77 -5.20 5.51 -10.61
CA ALA A 77 -4.63 4.23 -10.16
C ALA A 77 -3.08 4.22 -10.17
N SER A 78 -2.47 5.32 -9.72
CA SER A 78 -1.04 5.59 -9.87
C SER A 78 -0.43 6.10 -8.56
N TYR A 79 0.87 5.94 -8.40
CA TYR A 79 1.62 6.45 -7.26
C TYR A 79 2.45 7.66 -7.65
N TRP A 80 2.43 8.67 -6.79
CA TRP A 80 3.41 9.75 -6.80
C TRP A 80 4.64 9.28 -6.03
N LEU A 81 5.77 9.21 -6.70
CA LEU A 81 7.03 8.69 -6.17
C LEU A 81 8.11 9.77 -6.21
N ARG A 82 8.94 9.80 -5.17
CA ARG A 82 10.22 10.50 -5.17
C ARG A 82 11.33 9.56 -5.62
N PRO A 83 11.98 9.78 -6.77
CA PRO A 83 13.16 9.00 -7.15
C PRO A 83 14.27 9.14 -6.12
N LEU A 84 14.91 8.04 -5.78
CA LEU A 84 15.96 7.98 -4.76
C LEU A 84 17.33 7.68 -5.37
N CYS A 85 17.43 6.55 -6.09
CA CYS A 85 18.63 6.13 -6.79
C CYS A 85 18.26 5.34 -8.05
N LEU A 86 19.13 5.39 -9.06
CA LEU A 86 19.09 4.50 -10.20
C LEU A 86 20.27 3.53 -10.10
N LEU A 87 19.96 2.24 -10.09
CA LEU A 87 20.93 1.17 -10.20
C LEU A 87 20.95 0.63 -11.63
N ASN A 88 22.15 0.51 -12.19
CA ASN A 88 22.40 -0.09 -13.49
C ASN A 88 23.40 -1.23 -13.29
N ALA A 89 23.13 -2.42 -13.84
CA ALA A 89 23.98 -3.60 -13.65
C ALA A 89 25.43 -3.40 -14.10
N THR A 90 25.68 -2.46 -15.02
CA THR A 90 27.02 -2.15 -15.52
C THR A 90 27.70 -1.01 -14.75
N ALA A 91 27.01 -0.35 -13.82
CA ALA A 91 27.56 0.77 -13.05
C ALA A 91 28.17 0.27 -11.75
N GLU A 92 29.34 0.81 -11.40
CA GLU A 92 30.08 0.46 -10.18
C GLU A 92 29.37 0.93 -8.90
N ALA A 93 28.55 1.98 -9.00
CA ALA A 93 27.77 2.51 -7.89
C ALA A 93 26.37 2.98 -8.35
N PRO A 94 25.37 2.98 -7.46
CA PRO A 94 24.07 3.59 -7.75
C PRO A 94 24.21 5.10 -7.98
N THR A 95 23.42 5.64 -8.89
CA THR A 95 23.38 7.07 -9.16
C THR A 95 22.33 7.75 -8.26
N PRO A 96 22.68 8.76 -7.45
CA PRO A 96 21.71 9.51 -6.63
C PRO A 96 20.71 10.26 -7.50
N LEU A 97 19.43 10.16 -7.13
CA LEU A 97 18.33 10.86 -7.79
C LEU A 97 17.41 11.60 -6.82
N HIS A 98 17.75 11.67 -5.53
CA HIS A 98 16.96 12.32 -4.48
C HIS A 98 16.69 13.82 -4.74
N ARG A 99 17.42 14.45 -5.68
CA ARG A 99 17.25 15.86 -6.12
C ARG A 99 16.59 16.00 -7.49
N SER A 100 16.11 14.91 -8.07
CA SER A 100 15.40 14.92 -9.35
C SER A 100 13.91 15.24 -9.15
N ALA A 101 13.19 15.44 -10.25
CA ALA A 101 11.75 15.66 -10.19
C ALA A 101 11.03 14.39 -9.73
N ASP A 102 10.00 14.57 -8.91
CA ASP A 102 9.10 13.47 -8.55
C ASP A 102 8.34 12.96 -9.80
N ILE A 103 7.92 11.69 -9.78
CA ILE A 103 7.30 11.00 -10.92
C ILE A 103 5.95 10.40 -10.55
N ILE A 104 5.08 10.19 -11.53
CA ILE A 104 3.80 9.51 -11.37
C ILE A 104 3.82 8.22 -12.18
N ILE A 105 3.51 7.09 -11.54
CA ILE A 105 3.67 5.75 -12.11
C ILE A 105 2.46 4.88 -11.81
N ALA A 106 1.95 4.19 -12.83
CA ALA A 106 0.84 3.26 -12.68
C ALA A 106 1.15 2.14 -11.68
N ALA A 107 0.20 1.82 -10.80
CA ALA A 107 0.36 0.82 -9.74
C ALA A 107 0.93 -0.55 -10.22
N PRO A 108 0.57 -1.09 -11.40
CA PRO A 108 1.09 -2.37 -11.86
C PRO A 108 2.58 -2.36 -12.24
N LYS A 109 3.20 -1.18 -12.38
CA LYS A 109 4.62 -1.04 -12.79
C LYS A 109 5.58 -0.98 -11.61
N ILE A 110 5.06 -0.93 -10.40
CA ILE A 110 5.84 -0.84 -9.18
C ILE A 110 5.70 -2.11 -8.37
N ARG A 111 6.77 -2.46 -7.69
CA ARG A 111 6.78 -3.50 -6.67
C ARG A 111 7.42 -2.97 -5.40
N ALA A 112 7.15 -3.61 -4.27
CA ALA A 112 7.93 -3.35 -3.06
C ALA A 112 9.42 -3.61 -3.33
N ALA A 113 10.27 -2.73 -2.82
CA ALA A 113 11.70 -2.98 -2.82
C ALA A 113 12.04 -4.07 -1.79
N LEU A 114 13.00 -4.93 -2.10
CA LEU A 114 13.56 -5.88 -1.14
C LEU A 114 14.59 -5.18 -0.24
N ASP A 115 14.70 -5.59 1.02
CA ASP A 115 15.72 -5.00 1.89
C ASP A 115 17.14 -5.22 1.35
N THR A 116 17.39 -6.37 0.72
CA THR A 116 18.72 -6.73 0.21
C THR A 116 19.14 -5.95 -1.02
N GLU A 117 18.20 -5.53 -1.88
CA GLU A 117 18.53 -4.76 -3.09
C GLU A 117 18.68 -3.27 -2.81
N ILE A 118 18.12 -2.78 -1.70
CA ILE A 118 18.29 -1.39 -1.27
C ILE A 118 19.65 -1.18 -0.58
N LEU A 119 20.29 -2.25 -0.10
CA LEU A 119 21.55 -2.17 0.64
C LEU A 119 22.62 -1.41 -0.14
N ASP A 120 22.72 -1.69 -1.44
CA ASP A 120 23.69 -1.07 -2.34
C ASP A 120 23.43 0.44 -2.52
N CYS A 121 22.19 0.90 -2.31
CA CYS A 121 21.82 2.32 -2.40
C CYS A 121 22.02 3.11 -1.09
N TRP A 122 22.25 2.49 0.07
CA TRP A 122 22.23 3.22 1.35
C TRP A 122 23.21 4.38 1.44
N SER A 123 24.44 4.21 0.93
CA SER A 123 25.44 5.29 0.92
C SER A 123 24.96 6.51 0.14
N VAL A 124 24.22 6.26 -0.95
CA VAL A 124 23.68 7.27 -1.87
C VAL A 124 22.38 7.90 -1.34
N LEU A 125 21.57 7.14 -0.60
CA LEU A 125 20.32 7.63 0.00
C LEU A 125 20.57 8.68 1.09
N TYR A 126 21.69 8.56 1.80
CA TYR A 126 22.06 9.45 2.91
C TYR A 126 23.14 10.47 2.55
N ASP A 127 23.62 10.47 1.31
CA ASP A 127 24.58 11.46 0.84
C ASP A 127 23.86 12.77 0.48
N ASP A 128 23.88 13.73 1.41
CA ASP A 128 23.37 15.09 1.21
C ASP A 128 24.48 16.10 0.89
N SER A 129 25.69 15.63 0.54
CA SER A 129 26.87 16.50 0.38
C SER A 129 26.89 17.33 -0.92
N GLY A 130 25.96 17.10 -1.85
CA GLY A 130 25.94 17.79 -3.14
C GLY A 130 25.44 19.24 -3.09
N ASP A 131 25.68 20.01 -4.16
CA ASP A 131 25.05 21.33 -4.40
C ASP A 131 23.60 21.17 -4.92
N TYR A 132 22.67 21.99 -4.41
CA TYR A 132 21.23 21.96 -4.73
C TYR A 132 20.90 22.55 -6.11
N GLY A 133 21.94 22.97 -6.86
CA GLY A 133 21.85 23.47 -8.22
C GLY A 133 21.04 22.55 -9.14
N ASP A 134 20.43 23.16 -10.15
CA ASP A 134 19.47 22.55 -11.07
C ASP A 134 19.95 21.17 -11.56
N ASN A 135 19.32 20.08 -11.07
CA ASN A 135 19.79 18.71 -11.31
C ASN A 135 19.32 18.19 -12.69
N VAL A 136 19.72 18.90 -13.74
CA VAL A 136 19.42 18.62 -15.16
C VAL A 136 19.83 17.18 -15.52
N ALA A 137 20.97 16.73 -15.00
CA ALA A 137 21.49 15.37 -15.22
C ALA A 137 20.56 14.31 -14.62
N GLY A 138 20.11 14.49 -13.37
CA GLY A 138 19.16 13.59 -12.72
C GLY A 138 17.83 13.51 -13.47
N ARG A 139 17.29 14.66 -13.93
CA ARG A 139 16.06 14.69 -14.74
C ARG A 139 16.22 13.91 -16.04
N LYS A 140 17.33 14.08 -16.75
CA LYS A 140 17.62 13.35 -17.99
C LYS A 140 17.69 11.83 -17.73
N LEU A 141 18.37 11.41 -16.66
CA LEU A 141 18.47 9.99 -16.29
C LEU A 141 17.11 9.37 -15.97
N VAL A 142 16.26 10.07 -15.23
CA VAL A 142 14.89 9.63 -14.95
C VAL A 142 14.09 9.53 -16.24
N GLN A 143 14.13 10.55 -17.10
CA GLN A 143 13.43 10.52 -18.39
C GLN A 143 13.90 9.36 -19.28
N ASP A 144 15.21 9.15 -19.38
CA ASP A 144 15.80 8.05 -20.14
C ASP A 144 15.44 6.68 -19.55
N PHE A 145 15.30 6.57 -18.22
CA PHE A 145 14.76 5.37 -17.58
C PHE A 145 13.30 5.14 -17.94
N LEU A 146 12.45 6.16 -17.79
CA LEU A 146 11.01 6.05 -18.07
C LEU A 146 10.71 5.70 -19.53
N ARG A 147 11.54 6.16 -20.46
CA ARG A 147 11.45 5.77 -21.88
C ARG A 147 11.82 4.31 -22.13
N SER A 148 12.65 3.71 -21.27
CA SER A 148 13.04 2.30 -21.36
C SER A 148 12.08 1.35 -20.65
N LEU A 149 11.13 1.86 -19.85
CA LEU A 149 10.11 1.04 -19.22
C LEU A 149 9.20 0.44 -20.28
N ASP A 150 8.97 -0.87 -20.20
CA ASP A 150 7.88 -1.49 -20.94
C ASP A 150 6.57 -1.08 -20.27
N TRP A 151 5.87 -0.13 -20.87
CA TRP A 151 4.56 0.34 -20.40
C TRP A 151 3.46 -0.69 -20.61
N GLY A 152 3.72 -1.79 -21.34
CA GLY A 152 2.70 -2.71 -21.81
C GLY A 152 1.84 -2.06 -22.90
N LYS A 153 1.17 -2.87 -23.72
CA LYS A 153 0.10 -2.36 -24.58
C LYS A 153 -1.11 -2.08 -23.69
N ALA A 154 -1.72 -0.91 -23.82
CA ALA A 154 -3.06 -0.70 -23.27
C ALA A 154 -3.97 -1.75 -23.89
N THR A 155 -4.38 -2.74 -23.09
CA THR A 155 -5.46 -3.64 -23.47
C THR A 155 -6.72 -2.80 -23.59
N GLN A 156 -7.02 -2.33 -24.80
CA GLN A 156 -8.36 -1.93 -25.17
C GLN A 156 -9.18 -3.22 -25.18
N GLY A 157 -9.99 -3.41 -24.13
CA GLY A 157 -10.94 -4.50 -23.99
C GLY A 157 -12.23 -3.93 -23.43
#